data_AF-A0A7Y0XDM9-F1
#
_entry.id   AF-A0A7Y0XDM9-F1
#
_cell.length_a   1.000
_cell.length_b   1.000
_cell.length_c   1.000
_cell.angle_alpha   90.00
_cell.angle_beta   90.00
_cell.angle_gamma   90.00
#
_symmetry.space_group_name_H-M   'P 1'
#
loop_
_entity.id
_entity.type
_entity.pdbx_description
1 polymer ?
#
loop_
_entity_poly.entity_id
_entity_poly.type
_entity_poly.pdbx_seq_one_letter_code
_entity_poly.pdbx_strand_id
1 'polypeptide(L)' 'TVNRLCGSSMQALHDGTRAIMTGDAEICLIGGVEHMGHVPMNHGVDFHPGMSKTVAKAAGMMGLTAEMLGKLHGISR' A
#
# COMPACT_ATOMS: atom_id res chain seq x y z
N THR A 1 12.28 8.10 -2.31
CA THR A 1 10.95 7.83 -1.71
C THR A 1 10.53 6.43 -2.07
N VAL A 2 9.87 5.73 -1.16
CA VAL A 2 9.44 4.32 -1.34
C VAL A 2 7.94 4.28 -1.58
N ASN A 3 7.48 3.43 -2.51
CA ASN A 3 6.04 3.18 -2.72
C ASN A 3 5.76 1.66 -2.66
N ARG A 4 5.08 1.27 -1.59
CA ARG A 4 4.46 -0.05 -1.37
C ARG A 4 3.03 0.14 -0.86
N LEU A 5 2.27 1.02 -1.51
CA LEU A 5 0.89 1.36 -1.13
C LEU A 5 0.81 1.67 0.39
N CYS A 6 -0.17 1.09 1.09
CA CYS A 6 -0.39 1.27 2.54
C CYS A 6 0.85 0.95 3.40
N GLY A 7 1.77 0.11 2.90
CA GLY A 7 2.97 -0.33 3.63
C GLY A 7 4.23 0.50 3.34
N SER A 8 4.12 1.63 2.63
CA SER A 8 5.29 2.40 2.16
C SER A 8 6.22 2.88 3.28
N SER A 9 5.67 3.39 4.39
CA SER A 9 6.47 3.87 5.53
C SER A 9 7.19 2.74 6.25
N MET A 10 6.55 1.57 6.38
CA MET A 10 7.17 0.38 6.95
C MET A 10 8.25 -0.19 6.03
N GLN A 11 8.06 -0.15 4.71
CA GLN A 11 9.10 -0.54 3.77
C GLN A 11 10.31 0.39 3.87
N ALA A 12 10.11 1.70 3.96
CA ALA A 12 11.20 2.66 4.19
C ALA A 12 11.97 2.35 5.49
N LEU A 13 11.27 1.90 6.54
CA LEU A 13 11.90 1.42 7.77
C LEU A 13 12.75 0.16 7.53
N HIS A 14 12.22 -0.84 6.83
CA HIS A 14 12.98 -2.04 6.51
C HIS A 14 14.23 -1.75 5.68
N ASP A 15 14.13 -0.85 4.70
CA ASP A 15 15.26 -0.47 3.84
C ASP A 15 16.34 0.26 4.64
N GLY A 16 15.96 1.21 5.51
CA GLY A 16 16.90 1.90 6.39
C GLY A 16 17.55 0.98 7.43
N THR A 17 16.77 0.10 8.06
CA THR A 17 17.31 -0.92 8.98
C THR A 17 18.28 -1.83 8.26
N ARG A 18 17.97 -2.28 7.05
CA ARG A 18 18.88 -3.10 6.24
C ARG A 18 20.18 -2.36 5.92
N ALA A 19 20.10 -1.08 5.54
CA ALA A 19 21.30 -0.27 5.28
C ALA A 19 22.20 -0.20 6.52
N ILE A 20 21.62 -0.04 7.71
CA ILE A 20 22.38 -0.09 8.98
C ILE A 20 22.98 -1.48 9.23
N MET A 21 22.17 -2.54 9.09
CA MET A 21 22.62 -3.92 9.34
C MET A 21 23.77 -4.37 8.43
N THR A 22 23.81 -3.84 7.21
CA THR A 22 24.84 -4.18 6.21
C THR A 22 26.07 -3.28 6.28
N GLY A 23 26.06 -2.25 7.14
CA GLY A 23 27.15 -1.29 7.26
C GLY A 23 27.13 -0.19 6.18
N ASP A 24 26.08 -0.14 5.35
CA ASP A 24 25.90 0.89 4.31
C ASP A 24 25.47 2.24 4.90
N ALA A 25 24.96 2.26 6.14
CA ALA A 25 24.60 3.48 6.87
C ALA A 25 24.85 3.34 8.38
N GLU A 26 25.12 4.46 9.05
CA GLU A 26 25.22 4.50 10.53
C GLU A 26 23.93 5.05 11.16
N ILE A 27 23.30 6.01 10.48
CA ILE A 27 22.06 6.68 10.93
C ILE A 27 21.15 6.83 9.71
N CYS A 28 19.86 6.53 9.89
CA CYS A 28 18.84 6.75 8.86
C CYS A 28 17.66 7.54 9.44
N LEU A 29 17.18 8.54 8.71
CA LEU A 29 15.89 9.17 8.98
C LEU A 29 14.82 8.51 8.10
N ILE A 30 13.76 8.02 8.73
CA ILE A 30 12.70 7.26 8.08
C ILE A 30 11.35 7.89 8.45
N GLY A 31 10.42 7.89 7.49
CA GLY A 31 9.05 8.32 7.71
C GLY A 31 8.20 8.13 6.46
N GLY A 32 6.96 8.62 6.52
CA GLY A 32 6.05 8.66 5.38
C GLY A 32 5.02 9.77 5.57
N VAL A 33 4.49 10.28 4.48
CA VAL A 33 3.43 11.28 4.46
C VAL A 33 2.43 10.92 3.37
N GLU A 34 1.15 11.16 3.64
CA GLU A 34 0.07 11.00 2.68
C GLU A 34 -0.89 12.18 2.90
N HIS A 35 -0.93 13.12 1.96
CA HIS A 35 -1.81 14.29 2.06
C HIS A 35 -3.04 14.14 1.16
N MET A 36 -3.97 13.31 1.60
CA MET A 36 -5.14 12.91 0.80
C MET A 36 -6.09 14.07 0.43
N GLY A 37 -6.02 15.20 1.13
CA GLY A 37 -6.79 16.40 0.78
C GLY A 37 -6.28 17.13 -0.48
N HIS A 38 -4.98 17.03 -0.77
CA HIS A 38 -4.36 17.65 -1.95
C HIS A 38 -4.20 16.64 -3.09
N VAL A 39 -3.93 15.39 -2.74
CA VAL A 39 -3.83 14.26 -3.67
C VAL A 39 -4.80 13.17 -3.22
N PRO A 40 -6.07 13.23 -3.64
CA PRO A 40 -7.05 12.19 -3.34
C PRO A 40 -6.57 10.80 -3.77
N MET A 41 -6.98 9.75 -3.06
CA MET A 41 -6.57 8.36 -3.38
C MET A 41 -6.99 7.91 -4.79
N ASN A 42 -8.04 8.51 -5.36
CA ASN A 42 -8.52 8.23 -6.71
C ASN A 42 -7.95 9.17 -7.78
N HIS A 43 -7.09 10.12 -7.40
CA HIS A 43 -6.46 11.05 -8.33
C HIS A 43 -5.55 10.29 -9.31
N GLY A 44 -5.73 10.50 -10.61
CA GLY A 44 -4.86 9.92 -11.63
C GLY A 44 -4.90 8.40 -11.76
N VAL A 45 -5.92 7.73 -11.22
CA VAL A 45 -6.07 6.27 -11.33
C VAL A 45 -6.47 5.88 -12.75
N ASP A 46 -5.56 5.24 -13.48
CA ASP A 46 -5.81 4.58 -14.76
C ASP A 46 -5.29 3.15 -14.73
N PHE A 47 -6.18 2.21 -14.37
CA PHE A 47 -5.82 0.81 -14.26
C PHE A 47 -5.75 0.14 -15.63
N HIS A 48 -4.62 -0.50 -15.91
CA HIS A 48 -4.40 -1.22 -17.17
C HIS A 48 -5.52 -2.26 -17.43
N PRO A 49 -6.27 -2.16 -18.56
CA PRO A 49 -7.41 -3.04 -18.85
C PRO A 49 -7.05 -4.53 -18.87
N GLY A 50 -5.82 -4.86 -19.27
CA GLY A 50 -5.32 -6.22 -19.29
C GLY A 50 -5.27 -6.91 -17.92
N MET A 51 -5.30 -6.16 -16.81
CA MET A 51 -5.36 -6.76 -15.47
C MET A 51 -6.62 -7.59 -15.24
N SER A 52 -7.73 -7.26 -15.92
CA SER A 52 -9.00 -8.01 -15.80
C SER A 52 -8.90 -9.45 -16.33
N LYS A 53 -7.83 -9.80 -17.04
CA LYS A 53 -7.58 -11.17 -17.51
C LYS A 53 -7.10 -12.12 -16.41
N THR A 54 -6.50 -11.59 -15.34
CA THR A 54 -5.87 -12.39 -14.28
C THR A 54 -6.35 -12.04 -12.88
N VAL A 55 -6.92 -10.84 -12.70
CA VAL A 55 -7.40 -10.35 -11.41
C VAL A 55 -8.76 -9.66 -11.59
N ALA A 56 -9.67 -9.89 -10.65
CA ALA A 56 -10.95 -9.18 -10.65
C ALA A 56 -10.72 -7.67 -10.46
N LYS A 57 -11.32 -6.83 -11.31
CA LYS A 57 -11.25 -5.35 -11.17
C LYS A 57 -11.67 -4.88 -9.77
N ALA A 58 -12.66 -5.55 -9.16
CA ALA A 58 -13.14 -5.29 -7.81
C ALA A 58 -12.06 -5.45 -6.72
N ALA A 59 -10.99 -6.22 -6.97
CA ALA A 59 -9.88 -6.36 -6.05
C ALA A 59 -9.10 -5.05 -5.82
N GLY A 60 -9.20 -4.08 -6.75
CA GLY A 60 -8.67 -2.73 -6.56
C GLY A 60 -9.54 -1.82 -5.68
N MET A 61 -10.74 -2.27 -5.30
CA MET A 61 -11.66 -1.50 -4.46
C MET A 61 -11.58 -2.02 -3.03
N MET A 62 -10.78 -1.35 -2.19
CA MET A 62 -10.48 -1.83 -0.83
C MET A 62 -11.74 -2.12 0.01
N GLY A 63 -12.80 -1.31 -0.13
CA GLY A 63 -14.08 -1.57 0.52
C GLY A 63 -14.68 -2.94 0.15
N LEU A 64 -14.67 -3.33 -1.13
CA LEU A 64 -15.19 -4.64 -1.55
C LEU A 64 -14.32 -5.79 -1.07
N THR A 65 -13.00 -5.60 -0.99
CA THR A 65 -12.10 -6.62 -0.41
C THR A 65 -12.38 -6.81 1.08
N ALA A 66 -12.68 -5.73 1.82
CA ALA A 66 -13.07 -5.80 3.23
C ALA A 66 -14.43 -6.51 3.40
N GLU A 67 -15.43 -6.18 2.56
CA GLU A 67 -16.75 -6.85 2.56
C GLU A 67 -16.62 -8.36 2.31
N MET A 68 -15.80 -8.77 1.34
CA MET A 68 -15.55 -10.17 1.07
C MET A 68 -14.95 -10.88 2.28
N LEU A 69 -13.93 -10.27 2.91
CA LEU A 69 -13.30 -10.81 4.12
C LEU A 69 -14.29 -10.90 5.29
N GLY A 70 -15.09 -9.85 5.51
CA GLY A 70 -16.12 -9.83 6.54
C GLY A 70 -17.13 -10.97 6.37
N LYS A 71 -17.62 -11.20 5.15
CA LYS A 71 -18.52 -12.33 4.85
C LYS A 71 -17.86 -13.69 5.07
N LEU A 72 -16.61 -13.87 4.64
CA LEU A 72 -15.87 -15.12 4.81
C LEU A 72 -15.67 -15.49 6.29
N HIS A 73 -15.52 -14.49 7.15
CA HIS A 73 -15.30 -14.69 8.58
C HIS A 73 -16.54 -14.46 9.45
N GLY A 74 -17.72 -14.27 8.84
CA GLY A 74 -18.98 -14.10 9.56
C GLY A 74 -19.04 -12.84 10.43
N ILE A 75 -18.36 -11.77 10.03
CA ILE A 75 -18.38 -10.49 10.74
C ILE A 75 -19.70 -9.77 10.45
N SER A 76 -20.53 -9.57 11.48
CA SER A 76 -21.78 -8.80 11.37
C SER A 76 -21.49 -7.31 11.26
N ARG A 77 -22.50 -6.54 10.86
CA ARG A 77 -22.48 -5.07 10.97
C ARG A 77 -22.30 -4.63 12.43
#